data_AF-A0A7C5G4W2-F1
#
_entry.id   AF-A0A7C5G4W2-F1
#
_cell.length_a   1.000
_cell.length_b   1.000
_cell.length_c   1.000
_cell.angle_alpha   90.00
_cell.angle_beta   90.00
_cell.angle_gamma   90.00
#
_symmetry.space_group_name_H-M   'P 1'
#
loop_
_entity.id
_entity.type
_entity.pdbx_description
1 polymer ?
#
loop_
_entity_poly.entity_id
_entity_poly.type
_entity_poly.pdbx_seq_one_letter_code
_entity_poly.pdbx_strand_id
1 'polypeptide(L)'
;MHWPRTFNLFQVLGALGIAVVPPVVLGIILRAEGNWFLPLFGDLLSLGFLLASKVGGPDGPKRRLFFMLGLTVNVLGTLTLMILLNVSRRSLAEAWLSLVRSGQGRGFFSFFATLLYGLFCGYSAILWVFKGFMGGLLAFFSITALTLGILYNQPLGYFLALTVGSIAVLYILSQDIGVPDSGDRRGLFKKKISGPLESLSFPLVVSVVLSVPFFFSSGGGFPISLSRFFDFTPLVLDYAPSLPLLLDVPGYGTGLGSASIPPKVLLSDLPLFRVQGRGPGRLYLQTGFGQSFTGRGWQTNDGFK
;
A
#
# COMPACT_ATOMS: atom_id res chain seq x y z
N MET A 1 -35.66 -14.45 13.51
CA MET A 1 -34.52 -15.30 13.94
C MET A 1 -33.54 -14.43 14.72
N HIS A 2 -33.64 -14.41 16.06
CA HIS A 2 -32.68 -13.71 16.91
C HIS A 2 -31.59 -14.70 17.34
N TRP A 3 -30.45 -14.64 16.66
CA TRP A 3 -29.21 -15.20 17.18
C TRP A 3 -28.68 -14.24 18.26
N PRO A 4 -28.61 -14.64 19.54
CA PRO A 4 -27.83 -13.91 20.52
C PRO A 4 -26.39 -13.90 20.02
N ARG A 5 -25.82 -12.71 19.87
CA ARG A 5 -24.48 -12.46 19.31
C ARG A 5 -23.39 -12.96 20.26
N THR A 6 -23.25 -14.26 20.44
CA THR A 6 -21.95 -14.80 20.81
C THR A 6 -21.04 -14.51 19.63
N PHE A 7 -20.09 -13.61 19.82
CA PHE A 7 -18.99 -13.43 18.89
C PHE A 7 -18.36 -14.81 18.72
N ASN A 8 -18.58 -15.44 17.57
CA ASN A 8 -18.02 -16.76 17.34
C ASN A 8 -16.51 -16.56 17.33
N LEU A 9 -15.81 -17.27 18.22
CA LEU A 9 -14.35 -17.30 18.27
C LEU A 9 -13.77 -17.50 16.85
N PHE A 10 -14.45 -18.31 16.03
CA PHE A 10 -14.16 -18.51 14.62
C PHE A 10 -14.14 -17.22 13.78
N GLN A 11 -15.06 -16.27 14.00
CA GLN A 11 -15.06 -15.00 13.28
C GLN A 11 -13.86 -14.13 13.64
N VAL A 12 -13.49 -14.10 14.93
CA VAL A 12 -12.33 -13.35 15.42
C VAL A 12 -11.04 -13.97 14.89
N LEU A 13 -10.89 -15.29 15.03
CA LEU A 13 -9.72 -16.02 14.55
C LEU A 13 -9.60 -15.94 13.02
N GLY A 14 -10.70 -16.01 12.28
CA GLY A 14 -10.71 -15.86 10.83
C GLY A 14 -10.29 -14.46 10.39
N ALA A 15 -10.83 -13.42 11.02
CA ALA A 15 -10.46 -12.03 10.72
C ALA A 15 -8.99 -11.74 11.07
N LEU A 16 -8.51 -12.21 12.23
CA LEU A 16 -7.10 -12.14 12.62
C LEU A 16 -6.20 -12.90 11.65
N GLY A 17 -6.61 -14.10 11.25
CA GLY A 17 -5.89 -14.93 10.28
C GLY A 17 -5.69 -14.19 8.96
N ILE A 18 -6.75 -13.59 8.41
CA ILE A 18 -6.68 -12.80 7.16
C ILE A 18 -5.84 -11.53 7.34
N ALA A 19 -5.95 -10.84 8.46
CA ALA A 19 -5.22 -9.59 8.68
C ALA A 19 -3.70 -9.82 8.88
N VAL A 20 -3.30 -10.92 9.52
CA VAL A 20 -1.90 -11.11 9.96
C VAL A 20 -1.13 -12.08 9.08
N VAL A 21 -1.68 -13.25 8.76
CA VAL A 21 -0.91 -14.33 8.14
C VAL A 21 -0.47 -13.98 6.71
N PRO A 22 -1.34 -13.53 5.80
CA PRO A 22 -0.96 -13.22 4.43
C PRO A 22 0.11 -12.12 4.33
N PRO A 23 0.03 -10.98 5.06
CA PRO A 23 1.09 -9.98 5.02
C PRO A 23 2.43 -10.50 5.55
N VAL A 24 2.44 -11.31 6.61
CA VAL A 24 3.68 -11.94 7.10
C VAL A 24 4.29 -12.86 6.06
N VAL A 25 3.47 -13.72 5.45
CA VAL A 25 3.92 -14.63 4.38
C VAL A 25 4.48 -13.84 3.20
N LEU A 26 3.80 -12.78 2.76
CA LEU A 26 4.28 -11.93 1.68
C LEU A 26 5.60 -11.22 2.06
N GLY A 27 5.71 -10.71 3.27
CA GLY A 27 6.93 -10.09 3.79
C GLY A 27 8.13 -11.04 3.80
N ILE A 28 7.91 -12.31 4.15
CA ILE A 28 8.93 -13.36 4.10
C ILE A 28 9.33 -13.65 2.64
N ILE A 29 8.34 -13.84 1.75
CA ILE A 29 8.58 -14.11 0.31
C ILE A 29 9.39 -12.97 -0.33
N LEU A 30 9.00 -11.72 -0.06
CA LEU A 30 9.62 -10.53 -0.63
C LEU A 30 10.87 -10.08 0.14
N ARG A 31 11.29 -10.79 1.19
CA ARG A 31 12.43 -10.42 2.05
C ARG A 31 12.37 -8.95 2.46
N ALA A 32 11.22 -8.55 3.01
CA ALA A 32 10.96 -7.19 3.43
C ALA A 32 11.95 -6.78 4.55
N GLU A 33 12.77 -5.76 4.27
CA GLU A 33 13.71 -5.19 5.25
C GLU A 33 13.01 -4.00 5.92
N GLY A 34 12.59 -4.17 7.18
CA GLY A 34 11.91 -3.14 7.94
C GLY A 34 11.13 -3.67 9.14
N ASN A 35 10.55 -2.77 9.92
CA ASN A 35 9.71 -3.12 11.07
C ASN A 35 8.31 -3.54 10.62
N TRP A 36 8.20 -4.74 10.05
CA TRP A 36 6.94 -5.33 9.57
C TRP A 36 5.90 -5.54 10.69
N PHE A 37 6.29 -5.44 11.96
CA PHE A 37 5.36 -5.45 13.09
C PHE A 37 4.48 -4.20 13.14
N LEU A 38 4.89 -3.05 12.60
CA LEU A 38 4.13 -1.80 12.66
C LEU A 38 2.75 -1.90 11.98
N PRO A 39 2.64 -2.33 10.70
CA PRO A 39 1.33 -2.51 10.07
C PRO A 39 0.51 -3.58 10.77
N LEU A 40 1.12 -4.71 11.16
CA LEU A 40 0.44 -5.76 11.89
C LEU A 40 -0.16 -5.25 13.21
N PHE A 41 0.60 -4.44 13.95
CA PHE A 41 0.12 -3.83 15.17
C PHE A 41 -1.03 -2.87 14.90
N GLY A 42 -0.94 -2.04 13.84
CA GLY A 42 -2.02 -1.16 13.41
C GLY A 42 -3.29 -1.93 13.06
N ASP A 43 -3.18 -3.00 12.28
CA ASP A 43 -4.30 -3.85 11.88
C ASP A 43 -4.91 -4.58 13.09
N LEU A 44 -4.08 -5.14 13.98
CA LEU A 44 -4.53 -5.78 15.21
C LEU A 44 -5.27 -4.81 16.13
N LEU A 45 -4.73 -3.60 16.30
CA LEU A 45 -5.28 -2.57 17.17
C LEU A 45 -6.59 -2.01 16.59
N SER A 46 -6.63 -1.76 15.28
CA SER A 46 -7.84 -1.37 14.58
C SER A 46 -8.94 -2.43 14.69
N LEU A 47 -8.60 -3.68 14.39
CA LEU A 47 -9.53 -4.80 14.45
C LEU A 47 -10.00 -5.05 15.88
N GLY A 48 -9.11 -4.95 16.86
CA GLY A 48 -9.45 -5.02 18.29
C GLY A 48 -10.48 -3.96 18.70
N PHE A 49 -10.29 -2.71 18.29
CA PHE A 49 -11.26 -1.64 18.55
C PHE A 49 -12.60 -1.87 17.83
N LEU A 50 -12.56 -2.32 16.57
CA LEU A 50 -13.78 -2.60 15.81
C LEU A 50 -14.56 -3.79 16.38
N LEU A 51 -13.87 -4.83 16.87
CA LEU A 51 -14.47 -5.93 17.60
C LEU A 51 -15.10 -5.45 18.92
N ALA A 52 -14.37 -4.64 19.71
CA ALA A 52 -14.88 -4.05 20.95
C ALA A 52 -16.13 -3.20 20.71
N SER A 53 -16.19 -2.48 19.57
CA SER A 53 -17.37 -1.70 19.17
C SER A 53 -18.61 -2.58 18.95
N LYS A 54 -18.46 -3.83 18.47
CA LYS A 54 -19.59 -4.74 18.27
C LYS A 54 -20.08 -5.40 19.56
N VAL A 55 -19.21 -5.54 20.57
CA VAL A 55 -19.58 -6.11 21.88
C VAL A 55 -20.38 -5.10 22.73
N GLY A 56 -20.11 -3.80 22.58
CA GLY A 56 -20.64 -2.72 23.44
C GLY A 56 -22.14 -2.36 23.35
N GLY A 57 -23.01 -3.24 22.86
CA GLY A 57 -24.46 -2.98 22.71
C GLY A 57 -24.82 -2.00 21.59
N PRO A 58 -26.11 -1.91 21.18
CA PRO A 58 -26.50 -1.18 19.97
C PRO A 58 -26.31 0.35 20.06
N ASP A 59 -26.49 1.01 21.20
CA ASP A 59 -26.52 2.49 21.27
C ASP A 59 -25.60 3.13 22.32
N GLY A 60 -24.58 2.41 22.80
CA GLY A 60 -23.67 2.93 23.82
C GLY A 60 -22.66 3.97 23.28
N PRO A 61 -22.36 5.06 24.03
CA PRO A 61 -21.29 6.01 23.65
C PRO A 61 -19.92 5.31 23.54
N LYS A 62 -19.69 4.25 24.33
CA LYS A 62 -18.49 3.41 24.25
C LYS A 62 -18.33 2.73 22.89
N ARG A 63 -19.43 2.24 22.28
CA ARG A 63 -19.40 1.63 20.95
C ARG A 63 -18.95 2.64 19.90
N ARG A 64 -19.49 3.87 19.93
CA ARG A 64 -19.10 4.93 19.00
C ARG A 64 -17.63 5.28 19.17
N LEU A 65 -17.15 5.41 20.41
CA LEU A 65 -15.74 5.69 20.70
C LEU A 65 -14.81 4.61 20.12
N PHE A 66 -15.06 3.33 20.40
CA PHE A 66 -14.23 2.24 19.86
C PHE A 66 -14.29 2.17 18.34
N PHE A 67 -15.46 2.39 17.74
CA PHE A 67 -15.58 2.44 16.29
C PHE A 67 -14.74 3.58 15.69
N MET A 68 -14.83 4.79 16.27
CA MET A 68 -14.05 5.94 15.83
C MET A 68 -12.54 5.69 15.98
N LEU A 69 -12.10 5.11 17.11
CA LEU A 69 -10.69 4.76 17.31
C LEU A 69 -10.19 3.77 16.26
N GLY A 70 -10.94 2.69 15.99
CA GLY A 70 -10.59 1.73 14.96
C GLY A 70 -10.51 2.35 13.57
N LEU A 71 -11.40 3.29 13.26
CA LEU A 71 -11.42 4.03 12.00
C LEU A 71 -10.23 4.99 11.91
N THR A 72 -9.91 5.73 12.97
CA THR A 72 -8.76 6.65 13.02
C THR A 72 -7.46 5.92 12.73
N VAL A 73 -7.27 4.71 13.25
CA VAL A 73 -6.07 3.90 13.00
C VAL A 73 -5.95 3.53 11.51
N ASN A 74 -7.05 3.12 10.85
CA ASN A 74 -7.05 2.85 9.41
C ASN A 74 -6.79 4.11 8.58
N VAL A 75 -7.43 5.23 8.94
CA VAL A 75 -7.23 6.51 8.25
C VAL A 75 -5.78 6.95 8.36
N LEU A 76 -5.18 6.84 9.54
CA LEU A 76 -3.77 7.16 9.75
C LEU A 76 -2.87 6.24 8.91
N GLY A 77 -3.11 4.92 8.92
CA GLY A 77 -2.36 3.98 8.08
C GLY A 77 -2.48 4.27 6.58
N THR A 78 -3.68 4.66 6.13
CA THR A 78 -3.92 5.05 4.72
C THR A 78 -3.20 6.35 4.38
N LEU A 79 -3.24 7.36 5.25
CA LEU A 79 -2.52 8.61 5.07
C LEU A 79 -1.01 8.40 5.03
N THR A 80 -0.48 7.56 5.92
CA THR A 80 0.92 7.15 5.88
C THR A 80 1.25 6.52 4.53
N LEU A 81 0.44 5.56 4.05
CA LEU A 81 0.64 4.96 2.72
C LEU A 81 0.55 5.97 1.56
N MET A 82 -0.36 6.95 1.63
CA MET A 82 -0.44 8.03 0.65
C MET A 82 0.84 8.87 0.62
N ILE A 83 1.39 9.22 1.78
CA ILE A 83 2.67 9.94 1.87
C ILE A 83 3.80 9.08 1.30
N LEU A 84 3.87 7.80 1.68
CA LEU A 84 4.89 6.89 1.17
C LEU A 84 4.79 6.73 -0.36
N LEU A 85 3.58 6.61 -0.92
CA LEU A 85 3.35 6.57 -2.37
C LEU A 85 3.79 7.87 -3.06
N ASN A 86 3.49 9.01 -2.46
CA ASN A 86 3.84 10.32 -3.00
C ASN A 86 5.36 10.53 -3.08
N VAL A 87 6.09 10.11 -2.06
CA VAL A 87 7.55 10.23 -2.00
C VAL A 87 8.24 9.12 -2.82
N SER A 88 7.58 7.98 -3.05
CA SER A 88 8.16 6.89 -3.82
C SER A 88 8.36 7.28 -5.29
N ARG A 89 9.60 7.19 -5.78
CA ARG A 89 9.88 7.42 -7.20
C ARG A 89 9.37 6.27 -8.04
N ARG A 90 8.54 6.58 -9.04
CA ARG A 90 7.98 5.59 -9.99
C ARG A 90 9.05 4.70 -10.63
N SER A 91 10.18 5.28 -11.06
CA SER A 91 11.27 4.53 -11.70
C SER A 91 11.89 3.47 -10.77
N LEU A 92 11.97 3.76 -9.46
CA LEU A 92 12.47 2.82 -8.47
C LEU A 92 11.47 1.68 -8.21
N ALA A 93 10.17 1.99 -8.19
CA ALA A 93 9.13 0.98 -8.08
C ALA A 93 9.11 0.01 -9.27
N GLU A 94 9.28 0.53 -10.50
CA GLU A 94 9.37 -0.28 -11.72
C GLU A 94 10.62 -1.17 -11.72
N ALA A 95 11.77 -0.63 -11.31
CA ALA A 95 13.00 -1.40 -11.13
C ALA A 95 12.87 -2.47 -10.04
N TRP A 96 12.19 -2.17 -8.93
CA TRP A 96 11.92 -3.18 -7.91
C TRP A 96 10.98 -4.28 -8.41
N LEU A 97 9.94 -3.95 -9.19
CA LEU A 97 9.05 -4.96 -9.78
C LEU A 97 9.80 -5.91 -10.72
N SER A 98 10.80 -5.43 -11.48
CA SER A 98 11.63 -6.32 -12.31
C SER A 98 12.51 -7.25 -11.46
N LEU A 99 13.01 -6.77 -10.31
CA LEU A 99 13.72 -7.60 -9.33
C LEU A 99 12.79 -8.64 -8.68
N VAL A 100 11.56 -8.29 -8.33
CA VAL A 100 10.58 -9.25 -7.79
C VAL A 100 10.31 -10.38 -8.78
N ARG A 101 10.12 -10.06 -10.07
CA ARG A 101 9.87 -11.05 -11.12
C ARG A 101 11.05 -12.00 -11.34
N SER A 102 12.27 -11.58 -11.03
CA SER A 102 13.47 -12.42 -11.06
C SER A 102 13.76 -13.14 -9.73
N GLY A 103 12.85 -13.05 -8.75
CA GLY A 103 13.01 -13.67 -7.42
C GLY A 103 14.02 -12.95 -6.51
N GLN A 104 14.40 -11.73 -6.87
CA GLN A 104 15.39 -10.90 -6.16
C GLN A 104 14.77 -9.66 -5.50
N GLY A 105 13.44 -9.60 -5.41
CA GLY A 105 12.75 -8.52 -4.69
C GLY A 105 13.19 -8.51 -3.22
N ARG A 106 13.73 -7.38 -2.77
CA ARG A 106 14.16 -7.16 -1.37
C ARG A 106 14.17 -5.67 -1.02
N GLY A 107 14.32 -5.37 0.26
CA GLY A 107 14.53 -4.01 0.77
C GLY A 107 13.26 -3.26 1.12
N PHE A 108 13.36 -1.92 1.07
CA PHE A 108 12.26 -1.03 1.45
C PHE A 108 11.02 -1.21 0.59
N PHE A 109 11.13 -1.34 -0.74
CA PHE A 109 9.94 -1.52 -1.60
C PHE A 109 9.21 -2.84 -1.30
N SER A 110 9.93 -3.88 -0.87
CA SER A 110 9.31 -5.12 -0.37
C SER A 110 8.56 -4.88 0.94
N PHE A 111 9.14 -4.12 1.86
CA PHE A 111 8.45 -3.69 3.08
C PHE A 111 7.21 -2.84 2.77
N PHE A 112 7.33 -1.86 1.87
CA PHE A 112 6.26 -1.00 1.43
C PHE A 112 5.11 -1.78 0.77
N ALA A 113 5.43 -2.70 -0.14
CA ALA A 113 4.44 -3.57 -0.78
C ALA A 113 3.73 -4.46 0.25
N THR A 114 4.47 -4.97 1.24
CA THR A 114 3.91 -5.74 2.35
C THR A 114 2.98 -4.89 3.23
N LEU A 115 3.34 -3.63 3.48
CA LEU A 115 2.53 -2.67 4.25
C LEU A 115 1.22 -2.36 3.52
N LEU A 116 1.30 -2.11 2.22
CA LEU A 116 0.13 -1.87 1.37
C LEU A 116 -0.79 -3.09 1.32
N TYR A 117 -0.23 -4.29 1.16
CA TYR A 117 -0.99 -5.54 1.19
C TYR A 117 -1.61 -5.80 2.57
N GLY A 118 -0.89 -5.47 3.65
CA GLY A 118 -1.38 -5.50 5.03
C GLY A 118 -2.63 -4.66 5.22
N LEU A 119 -2.58 -3.39 4.82
CA LEU A 119 -3.75 -2.49 4.90
C LEU A 119 -4.97 -3.09 4.17
N PHE A 120 -4.78 -3.63 2.97
CA PHE A 120 -5.87 -4.27 2.23
C PHE A 120 -6.41 -5.52 2.94
N CYS A 121 -5.53 -6.37 3.48
CA CYS A 121 -5.93 -7.51 4.30
C CYS A 121 -6.70 -7.07 5.56
N GLY A 122 -6.29 -5.95 6.19
CA GLY A 122 -7.00 -5.30 7.28
C GLY A 122 -8.44 -4.94 6.90
N TYR A 123 -8.64 -4.27 5.76
CA TYR A 123 -9.99 -3.99 5.24
C TYR A 123 -10.82 -5.24 4.97
N SER A 124 -10.18 -6.28 4.43
CA SER A 124 -10.81 -7.57 4.21
C SER A 124 -11.29 -8.21 5.51
N ALA A 125 -10.49 -8.11 6.57
CA ALA A 125 -10.84 -8.59 7.89
C ALA A 125 -11.96 -7.74 8.54
N ILE A 126 -11.98 -6.44 8.29
CA ILE A 126 -13.10 -5.56 8.70
C ILE A 126 -14.38 -6.01 8.00
N LEU A 127 -14.34 -6.26 6.69
CA LEU A 127 -15.50 -6.79 5.94
C LEU A 127 -15.97 -8.14 6.49
N TRP A 128 -15.05 -9.01 6.89
CA TRP A 128 -15.39 -10.27 7.55
C TRP A 128 -16.20 -10.05 8.84
N VAL A 129 -15.78 -9.10 9.68
CA VAL A 129 -16.45 -8.77 10.95
C VAL A 129 -17.83 -8.16 10.73
N PHE A 130 -17.99 -7.30 9.72
CA PHE A 130 -19.23 -6.54 9.52
C PHE A 130 -20.22 -7.18 8.54
N LYS A 131 -19.73 -7.81 7.46
CA LYS A 131 -20.52 -8.39 6.35
C LYS A 131 -20.47 -9.92 6.31
N GLY A 132 -19.73 -10.52 7.24
CA GLY A 132 -19.63 -11.97 7.42
C GLY A 132 -18.54 -12.61 6.57
N PHE A 133 -18.38 -13.92 6.77
CA PHE A 133 -17.35 -14.77 6.18
C PHE A 133 -17.17 -14.54 4.67
N MET A 134 -18.25 -14.64 3.90
CA MET A 134 -18.19 -14.52 2.43
C MET A 134 -17.71 -13.14 1.96
N GLY A 135 -18.13 -12.06 2.64
CA GLY A 135 -17.73 -10.70 2.27
C GLY A 135 -16.23 -10.47 2.47
N GLY A 136 -15.71 -10.91 3.61
CA GLY A 136 -14.28 -10.85 3.89
C GLY A 136 -13.45 -11.78 3.01
N LEU A 137 -13.95 -12.97 2.70
CA LEU A 137 -13.22 -13.95 1.88
C LEU A 137 -13.13 -13.51 0.40
N LEU A 138 -14.23 -13.00 -0.17
CA LEU A 138 -14.22 -12.48 -1.54
C LEU A 138 -13.29 -11.27 -1.69
N ALA A 139 -13.31 -10.34 -0.72
CA ALA A 139 -12.38 -9.21 -0.70
C ALA A 139 -10.93 -9.71 -0.64
N PHE A 140 -10.63 -10.67 0.24
CA PHE A 140 -9.28 -11.22 0.41
C PHE A 140 -8.75 -11.85 -0.88
N PHE A 141 -9.57 -12.66 -1.55
CA PHE A 141 -9.19 -13.28 -2.83
C PHE A 141 -8.99 -12.24 -3.93
N SER A 142 -9.85 -11.22 -4.00
CA SER A 142 -9.69 -10.13 -4.97
C SER A 142 -8.37 -9.36 -4.74
N ILE A 143 -8.07 -8.98 -3.49
CA ILE A 143 -6.83 -8.29 -3.12
C ILE A 143 -5.61 -9.17 -3.46
N THR A 144 -5.64 -10.43 -3.06
CA THR A 144 -4.52 -11.35 -3.30
C THR A 144 -4.28 -11.58 -4.80
N ALA A 145 -5.35 -11.77 -5.58
CA ALA A 145 -5.25 -11.89 -7.03
C ALA A 145 -4.67 -10.62 -7.67
N LEU A 146 -5.07 -9.43 -7.19
CA LEU A 146 -4.56 -8.16 -7.67
C LEU A 146 -3.07 -8.00 -7.35
N THR A 147 -2.68 -8.29 -6.11
CA THR A 147 -1.28 -8.21 -5.67
C THR A 147 -0.40 -9.16 -6.48
N LEU A 148 -0.82 -10.42 -6.67
CA LEU A 148 -0.10 -11.37 -7.51
C LEU A 148 -0.03 -10.91 -8.97
N GLY A 149 -1.13 -10.38 -9.51
CA GLY A 149 -1.18 -9.80 -10.85
C GLY A 149 -0.15 -8.69 -11.04
N ILE A 150 -0.05 -7.77 -10.08
CA ILE A 150 0.90 -6.64 -10.10
C ILE A 150 2.35 -7.14 -9.97
N LEU A 151 2.64 -7.99 -8.97
CA LEU A 151 4.00 -8.44 -8.68
C LEU A 151 4.59 -9.25 -9.85
N TYR A 152 3.81 -10.19 -10.40
CA TYR A 152 4.29 -11.11 -11.44
C TYR A 152 3.87 -10.74 -12.86
N ASN A 153 3.17 -9.62 -13.04
CA ASN A 153 2.62 -9.19 -14.33
C ASN A 153 1.78 -10.27 -15.02
N GLN A 154 1.01 -11.03 -14.25
CA GLN A 154 0.21 -12.14 -14.79
C GLN A 154 -1.20 -11.66 -15.16
N PRO A 155 -1.62 -11.76 -16.44
CA PRO A 155 -2.95 -11.30 -16.89
C PRO A 155 -4.08 -12.00 -16.13
N LEU A 156 -3.88 -13.27 -15.78
CA LEU A 156 -4.83 -14.07 -15.01
C LEU A 156 -5.09 -13.49 -13.61
N GLY A 157 -4.07 -12.91 -12.96
CA GLY A 157 -4.23 -12.25 -11.66
C GLY A 157 -5.16 -11.03 -11.74
N TYR A 158 -4.99 -10.18 -12.76
CA TYR A 158 -5.86 -9.02 -12.98
C TYR A 158 -7.31 -9.43 -13.31
N PHE A 159 -7.48 -10.45 -14.16
CA PHE A 159 -8.80 -10.97 -14.50
C PHE A 159 -9.52 -11.54 -13.27
N LEU A 160 -8.83 -12.34 -12.45
CA LEU A 160 -9.38 -12.87 -11.20
C LEU A 160 -9.71 -11.76 -10.20
N ALA A 161 -8.84 -10.75 -10.07
CA ALA A 161 -9.08 -9.62 -9.19
C ALA A 161 -10.37 -8.87 -9.56
N LEU A 162 -10.58 -8.61 -10.85
CA LEU A 162 -11.75 -7.91 -11.38
C LEU A 162 -13.02 -8.75 -11.23
N THR A 163 -12.98 -10.03 -11.59
CA THR A 163 -14.14 -10.92 -11.50
C THR A 163 -14.57 -11.15 -10.05
N VAL A 164 -13.64 -11.53 -9.17
CA VAL A 164 -13.92 -11.76 -7.74
C VAL A 164 -14.30 -10.44 -7.05
N GLY A 165 -13.64 -9.34 -7.39
CA GLY A 165 -13.96 -8.02 -6.86
C GLY A 165 -15.37 -7.56 -7.26
N SER A 166 -15.78 -7.80 -8.50
CA SER A 166 -17.15 -7.51 -8.96
C SER A 166 -18.18 -8.34 -8.21
N ILE A 167 -17.91 -9.62 -7.99
CA ILE A 167 -18.78 -10.50 -7.18
C ILE A 167 -18.84 -10.00 -5.72
N ALA A 168 -17.71 -9.59 -5.14
CA ALA A 168 -17.66 -9.03 -3.80
C ALA A 168 -18.54 -7.77 -3.68
N VAL A 169 -18.43 -6.85 -4.65
CA VAL A 169 -19.25 -5.63 -4.71
C VAL A 169 -20.73 -5.99 -4.82
N LEU A 170 -21.11 -6.87 -5.75
CA LEU A 170 -22.50 -7.29 -5.92
C LEU A 170 -23.06 -7.97 -4.67
N TYR A 171 -22.26 -8.83 -4.03
CA TYR A 171 -22.63 -9.48 -2.77
C TYR A 171 -22.89 -8.45 -1.68
N ILE A 172 -21.97 -7.50 -1.49
CA ILE A 172 -22.08 -6.45 -0.50
C ILE A 172 -23.33 -5.59 -0.75
N LEU A 173 -23.55 -5.15 -2.00
CA LEU A 173 -24.72 -4.37 -2.39
C LEU A 173 -26.01 -5.15 -2.18
N SER A 174 -26.03 -6.45 -2.48
CA SER A 174 -27.21 -7.30 -2.28
C SER A 174 -27.62 -7.41 -0.81
N GLN A 175 -26.65 -7.43 0.11
CA GLN A 175 -26.93 -7.44 1.55
C GLN A 175 -27.56 -6.13 2.02
N ASP A 176 -27.14 -4.99 1.45
CA ASP A 176 -27.65 -3.67 1.83
C ASP A 176 -29.01 -3.34 1.19
N ILE A 177 -29.33 -3.96 0.05
CA ILE A 177 -30.58 -3.71 -0.67
C ILE A 177 -31.79 -4.36 0.01
N GLY A 178 -31.59 -5.37 0.88
CA GLY A 178 -32.57 -5.95 1.81
C GLY A 178 -34.03 -5.82 1.40
N VAL A 179 -34.61 -6.89 0.84
CA VAL A 179 -36.01 -6.98 0.43
C VAL A 179 -36.89 -6.37 1.53
N PRO A 180 -37.65 -5.29 1.23
CA PRO A 180 -38.45 -4.63 2.22
C PRO A 180 -39.52 -5.61 2.71
N ASP A 181 -39.51 -5.92 4.01
CA ASP A 181 -40.66 -6.50 4.67
C ASP A 181 -41.88 -5.63 4.33
N SER A 182 -42.94 -6.27 3.85
CA SER A 182 -44.02 -5.73 3.04
C SER A 182 -44.99 -4.76 3.76
N GLY A 183 -44.52 -3.97 4.73
CA GLY A 183 -45.37 -3.16 5.61
C GLY A 183 -45.09 -1.65 5.64
N ASP A 184 -43.85 -1.18 5.41
CA ASP A 184 -43.52 0.23 5.74
C ASP A 184 -42.78 0.96 4.61
N ARG A 185 -43.56 1.43 3.61
CA ARG A 185 -43.05 2.09 2.40
C ARG A 185 -42.63 3.55 2.58
N ARG A 186 -42.91 4.21 3.70
CA ARG A 186 -42.72 5.68 3.84
C ARG A 186 -41.47 6.11 4.62
N GLY A 187 -40.85 5.23 5.41
CA GLY A 187 -39.56 5.50 6.09
C GLY A 187 -38.30 5.17 5.28
N LEU A 188 -38.46 4.47 4.15
CA LEU A 188 -37.39 3.81 3.41
C LEU A 188 -36.45 4.72 2.61
N PHE A 189 -36.82 5.95 2.25
CA PHE A 189 -35.96 6.79 1.41
C PHE A 189 -34.97 7.67 2.21
N LYS A 190 -35.28 8.05 3.45
CA LYS A 190 -34.40 8.93 4.26
C LYS A 190 -33.37 8.18 5.12
N LYS A 191 -33.63 6.92 5.50
CA LYS A 191 -32.68 6.09 6.29
C LYS A 191 -31.79 5.17 5.45
N LYS A 192 -32.10 4.97 4.17
CA LYS A 192 -31.49 3.93 3.32
C LYS A 192 -30.29 4.39 2.49
N ILE A 193 -29.97 5.68 2.50
CA ILE A 193 -28.82 6.24 1.75
C ILE A 193 -27.66 6.62 2.68
N SER A 194 -27.91 7.04 3.93
CA SER A 194 -26.84 7.42 4.87
C SER A 194 -26.11 6.23 5.50
N GLY A 195 -26.81 5.12 5.79
CA GLY A 195 -26.22 3.93 6.41
C GLY A 195 -25.20 3.14 5.55
N PRO A 196 -25.45 2.90 4.25
CA PRO A 196 -24.51 2.15 3.41
C PRO A 196 -23.39 3.02 2.82
N LEU A 197 -23.59 4.33 2.62
CA LEU A 197 -22.50 5.21 2.15
C LEU A 197 -21.40 5.38 3.20
N GLU A 198 -21.74 5.47 4.49
CA GLU A 198 -20.76 5.73 5.56
C GLU A 198 -19.92 4.49 5.92
N SER A 199 -20.40 3.26 5.70
CA SER A 199 -19.68 2.04 6.13
C SER A 199 -18.93 1.30 5.02
N LEU A 200 -19.17 1.63 3.75
CA LEU A 200 -18.74 0.79 2.63
C LEU A 200 -18.17 1.50 1.42
N SER A 201 -18.46 2.80 1.25
CA SER A 201 -17.85 3.56 0.16
C SER A 201 -16.35 3.72 0.41
N PHE A 202 -15.88 3.88 1.65
CA PHE A 202 -14.49 4.26 1.89
C PHE A 202 -13.46 3.17 1.50
N PRO A 203 -13.54 1.90 1.93
CA PRO A 203 -12.53 0.90 1.59
C PRO A 203 -12.55 0.52 0.10
N LEU A 204 -13.74 0.55 -0.50
CA LEU A 204 -13.98 0.14 -1.88
C LEU A 204 -13.62 1.28 -2.85
N VAL A 205 -13.99 2.53 -2.53
CA VAL A 205 -13.54 3.72 -3.26
C VAL A 205 -12.04 3.89 -3.07
N VAL A 206 -11.47 3.70 -1.88
CA VAL A 206 -10.00 3.74 -1.70
C VAL A 206 -9.32 2.63 -2.49
N SER A 207 -9.83 1.40 -2.51
CA SER A 207 -9.25 0.31 -3.32
C SER A 207 -9.41 0.54 -4.82
N VAL A 208 -10.55 1.06 -5.28
CA VAL A 208 -10.79 1.41 -6.69
C VAL A 208 -9.91 2.60 -7.09
N VAL A 209 -9.88 3.67 -6.32
CA VAL A 209 -9.03 4.87 -6.53
C VAL A 209 -7.55 4.50 -6.48
N LEU A 210 -7.13 3.56 -5.64
CA LEU A 210 -5.76 3.04 -5.62
C LEU A 210 -5.46 2.09 -6.79
N SER A 211 -6.45 1.36 -7.30
CA SER A 211 -6.29 0.45 -8.45
C SER A 211 -6.25 1.18 -9.80
N VAL A 212 -6.89 2.36 -9.91
CA VAL A 212 -6.92 3.15 -11.15
C VAL A 212 -5.50 3.53 -11.63
N PRO A 213 -4.59 4.06 -10.80
CA PRO A 213 -3.21 4.32 -11.21
C PRO A 213 -2.46 3.06 -11.69
N PHE A 214 -2.77 1.89 -11.13
CA PHE A 214 -2.10 0.63 -11.48
C PHE A 214 -2.62 0.02 -12.79
N PHE A 215 -3.92 0.06 -13.05
CA PHE A 215 -4.54 -0.52 -14.26
C PHE A 215 -4.14 0.25 -15.54
N PHE A 216 -3.86 1.54 -15.42
CA PHE A 216 -3.44 2.38 -16.56
C PHE A 216 -1.92 2.56 -16.66
N SER A 217 -1.14 1.98 -15.76
CA SER A 217 0.33 1.99 -15.81
C SER A 217 0.90 1.01 -16.86
N SER A 218 0.11 0.05 -17.34
CA SER A 218 0.59 -1.05 -18.19
C SER A 218 0.69 -0.73 -19.70
N GLY A 219 0.51 0.51 -20.16
CA GLY A 219 0.60 0.75 -21.61
C GLY A 219 0.64 2.18 -22.15
N GLY A 220 0.40 3.21 -21.34
CA GLY A 220 0.48 4.60 -21.82
C GLY A 220 0.45 5.54 -20.63
N GLY A 221 1.50 6.34 -20.48
CA GLY A 221 1.66 7.22 -19.32
C GLY A 221 0.44 8.13 -19.11
N PHE A 222 -0.19 8.05 -17.95
CA PHE A 222 -1.09 9.10 -17.50
C PHE A 222 -0.26 10.37 -17.21
N PRO A 223 -0.65 11.55 -17.70
CA PRO A 223 0.01 12.83 -17.40
C PRO A 223 -0.32 13.37 -15.99
N ILE A 224 -1.16 12.66 -15.22
CA ILE A 224 -1.61 13.08 -13.89
C ILE A 224 -0.73 12.41 -12.84
N SER A 225 0.47 12.96 -12.64
CA SER A 225 1.24 12.64 -11.44
C SER A 225 0.58 13.37 -10.26
N LEU A 226 0.01 12.64 -9.30
CA LEU A 226 -0.51 13.21 -8.05
C LEU A 226 0.55 14.09 -7.33
N SER A 227 1.85 13.82 -7.55
CA SER A 227 2.95 14.64 -7.08
C SER A 227 2.99 16.07 -7.64
N ARG A 228 2.28 16.37 -8.75
CA ARG A 228 2.15 17.77 -9.23
C ARG A 228 1.27 18.63 -8.34
N PHE A 229 0.34 18.05 -7.59
CA PHE A 229 -0.61 18.80 -6.77
C PHE A 229 -0.15 18.94 -5.32
N PHE A 230 0.51 17.90 -4.78
CA PHE A 230 1.07 17.89 -3.44
C PHE A 230 2.40 17.15 -3.48
N ASP A 231 3.50 17.84 -3.17
CA ASP A 231 4.82 17.23 -2.99
C ASP A 231 5.16 17.22 -1.50
N PHE A 232 5.09 16.04 -0.87
CA PHE A 232 5.45 15.85 0.54
C PHE A 232 6.93 15.52 0.74
N THR A 233 7.71 15.42 -0.34
CA THR A 233 9.15 15.17 -0.31
C THR A 233 9.91 16.10 0.65
N PRO A 234 9.74 17.44 0.60
CA PRO A 234 10.46 18.33 1.51
C PRO A 234 10.10 18.07 2.98
N LEU A 235 8.81 17.86 3.27
CA LEU A 235 8.34 17.57 4.62
C LEU A 235 8.94 16.26 5.16
N VAL A 236 8.99 15.22 4.33
CA VAL A 236 9.57 13.93 4.75
C VAL A 236 11.08 14.04 4.94
N LEU A 237 11.79 14.79 4.10
CA LEU A 237 13.22 15.06 4.26
C LEU A 237 13.53 15.79 5.58
N ASP A 238 12.66 16.70 6.00
CA ASP A 238 12.85 17.47 7.24
C ASP A 238 12.60 16.63 8.50
N TYR A 239 11.52 15.84 8.52
CA TYR A 239 11.09 15.11 9.72
C TYR A 239 11.62 13.67 9.80
N ALA A 240 11.92 13.04 8.66
CA ALA A 240 12.37 11.65 8.59
C ALA A 240 13.43 11.48 7.47
N PRO A 241 14.62 12.12 7.59
CA PRO A 241 15.66 12.07 6.56
C PRO A 241 16.21 10.65 6.32
N SER A 242 16.07 9.75 7.31
CA SER A 242 16.47 8.35 7.22
C SER A 242 15.41 7.44 6.59
N LEU A 243 14.28 7.99 6.13
CA LEU A 243 13.25 7.21 5.46
C LEU A 243 13.85 6.68 4.13
N PRO A 244 13.93 5.35 3.91
CA PRO A 244 14.67 4.76 2.78
C PRO A 244 14.10 5.10 1.38
N LEU A 245 12.97 5.80 1.34
CA LEU A 245 12.21 6.18 0.14
C LEU A 245 12.93 7.11 -0.82
N LEU A 246 13.97 7.81 -0.35
CA LEU A 246 14.55 8.91 -1.10
C LEU A 246 15.73 8.50 -1.98
N LEU A 247 16.43 7.40 -1.67
CA LEU A 247 17.73 7.14 -2.31
C LEU A 247 18.09 5.67 -2.59
N ASP A 248 17.49 4.65 -1.97
CA ASP A 248 18.07 3.28 -2.03
C ASP A 248 17.06 2.18 -2.43
N VAL A 249 17.24 1.65 -3.65
CA VAL A 249 16.80 0.29 -4.02
C VAL A 249 18.00 -0.65 -3.81
N PRO A 250 17.92 -1.71 -2.99
CA PRO A 250 19.03 -2.63 -2.83
C PRO A 250 19.32 -3.35 -4.16
N GLY A 251 20.49 -3.07 -4.73
CA GLY A 251 20.90 -3.50 -6.07
C GLY A 251 21.08 -2.34 -7.06
N TYR A 252 20.50 -1.16 -6.77
CA TYR A 252 20.69 0.08 -7.52
C TYR A 252 21.43 1.17 -6.74
N GLY A 253 21.50 1.05 -5.42
CA GLY A 253 22.32 1.82 -4.48
C GLY A 253 22.54 0.94 -3.27
N THR A 254 23.40 1.34 -2.36
CA THR A 254 23.93 0.53 -1.26
C THR A 254 22.89 -0.05 -0.30
N GLY A 255 23.28 -1.09 0.45
CA GLY A 255 22.47 -1.58 1.58
C GLY A 255 22.29 -0.51 2.65
N LEU A 256 21.23 -0.66 3.45
CA LEU A 256 20.93 0.20 4.61
C LEU A 256 22.17 0.34 5.51
N GLY A 257 22.65 1.59 5.69
CA GLY A 257 23.77 1.91 6.59
C GLY A 257 25.17 1.93 5.97
N SER A 258 25.30 1.97 4.64
CA SER A 258 26.61 2.15 4.00
C SER A 258 27.23 3.52 4.32
N ALA A 259 28.41 3.52 4.93
CA ALA A 259 29.16 4.73 5.31
C ALA A 259 29.68 5.55 4.11
N SER A 260 29.59 5.01 2.89
CA SER A 260 29.99 5.70 1.67
C SER A 260 29.02 5.39 0.52
N ILE A 261 28.59 6.45 -0.16
CA ILE A 261 27.77 6.38 -1.38
C ILE A 261 28.73 6.13 -2.55
N PRO A 262 28.68 4.98 -3.26
CA PRO A 262 29.44 4.83 -4.48
C PRO A 262 28.91 5.84 -5.50
N PRO A 263 29.78 6.53 -6.25
CA PRO A 263 29.36 7.54 -7.22
C PRO A 263 28.57 6.86 -8.35
N LYS A 264 27.24 6.90 -8.26
CA LYS A 264 26.34 6.56 -9.37
C LYS A 264 25.73 7.85 -9.91
N VAL A 265 25.82 7.99 -11.23
CA VAL A 265 25.16 9.07 -11.97
C VAL A 265 23.66 8.83 -11.91
N LEU A 266 22.96 9.58 -11.07
CA LEU A 266 21.50 9.63 -11.08
C LEU A 266 21.06 10.46 -12.30
N LEU A 267 20.20 9.89 -13.13
CA LEU A 267 19.51 10.64 -14.18
C LEU A 267 18.53 11.60 -13.48
N SER A 268 18.91 12.87 -13.44
CA SER A 268 18.19 13.95 -12.78
C SER A 268 18.21 15.17 -13.71
N ASP A 269 17.11 15.92 -13.75
CA ASP A 269 17.04 17.18 -14.49
C ASP A 269 17.79 18.32 -13.76
N LEU A 270 18.36 18.02 -12.58
CA LEU A 270 19.15 18.98 -11.81
C LEU A 270 20.52 19.20 -12.47
N PRO A 271 20.95 20.47 -12.64
CA PRO A 271 22.25 20.77 -13.22
C PRO A 271 23.38 20.28 -12.31
N LEU A 272 24.26 19.40 -12.83
CA LEU A 272 25.43 18.88 -12.09
C LEU A 272 26.54 19.94 -11.95
N PHE A 273 26.69 20.81 -12.94
CA PHE A 273 27.66 21.89 -12.96
C PHE A 273 27.02 23.16 -13.50
N ARG A 274 27.39 24.32 -12.93
CA ARG A 274 27.22 25.62 -13.58
C ARG A 274 28.59 26.08 -14.02
N VAL A 275 28.79 26.17 -15.33
CA VAL A 275 30.08 26.54 -15.91
C VAL A 275 29.99 27.97 -16.41
N GLN A 276 30.89 28.84 -15.93
CA GLN A 276 31.02 30.21 -16.44
C GLN A 276 32.34 30.33 -17.20
N GLY A 277 32.25 30.39 -18.53
CA GLY A 277 33.42 30.46 -19.43
C GLY A 277 33.69 31.87 -19.95
N ARG A 278 34.93 32.16 -20.33
CA ARG A 278 35.39 33.45 -20.89
C ARG A 278 35.70 33.43 -22.40
N GLY A 279 35.33 32.40 -23.15
CA GLY A 279 35.58 32.35 -24.59
C GLY A 279 35.37 30.97 -25.23
N PRO A 280 35.63 30.82 -26.54
CA PRO A 280 35.49 29.56 -27.26
C PRO A 280 36.64 28.60 -26.90
N GLY A 281 36.35 27.60 -26.06
CA GLY A 281 37.27 26.54 -25.69
C GLY A 281 36.52 25.24 -25.37
N ARG A 282 37.19 24.09 -25.47
CA ARG A 282 36.63 22.79 -25.08
C ARG A 282 36.86 22.55 -23.59
N LEU A 283 35.78 22.32 -22.85
CA LEU A 283 35.82 22.01 -21.43
C LEU A 283 35.41 20.55 -21.24
N TYR A 284 36.33 19.74 -20.72
CA TYR A 284 36.07 18.37 -20.30
C TYR A 284 35.98 18.34 -18.77
N LEU A 285 34.81 18.02 -18.22
CA LEU A 285 34.57 17.93 -16.79
C LEU A 285 34.76 16.49 -16.33
N GLN A 286 35.97 16.15 -15.89
CA GLN A 286 36.29 14.82 -15.37
C GLN A 286 35.89 14.72 -13.89
N THR A 287 35.06 13.73 -13.56
CA THR A 287 34.55 13.50 -12.19
C THR A 287 35.23 12.33 -11.47
N GLY A 288 36.03 11.54 -12.17
CA GLY A 288 36.77 10.42 -11.59
C GLY A 288 37.66 9.72 -12.61
N PHE A 289 38.47 8.78 -12.14
CA PHE A 289 39.33 7.95 -12.99
C PHE A 289 39.22 6.48 -12.58
N GLY A 290 38.75 5.64 -13.50
CA GLY A 290 38.69 4.19 -13.31
C GLY A 290 40.02 3.55 -13.71
N GLN A 291 40.72 2.92 -12.76
CA GLN A 291 42.05 2.35 -13.02
C GLN A 291 41.99 0.89 -13.48
N SER A 292 41.02 0.12 -12.98
CA SER A 292 40.92 -1.31 -13.29
C SER A 292 39.46 -1.73 -13.47
N PHE A 293 39.23 -2.68 -14.38
CA PHE A 293 37.91 -3.26 -14.63
C PHE A 293 37.84 -4.65 -14.01
N THR A 294 36.88 -4.87 -13.12
CA THR A 294 36.77 -6.10 -12.30
C THR A 294 35.80 -7.14 -12.84
N GLY A 295 35.29 -6.94 -14.06
CA GLY A 295 34.20 -7.75 -14.63
C GLY A 295 32.80 -7.36 -14.12
N ARG A 296 32.70 -6.66 -12.98
CA ARG A 296 31.44 -6.07 -12.46
C ARG A 296 31.37 -4.56 -12.59
N GLY A 297 32.51 -3.90 -12.81
CA GLY A 297 32.59 -2.45 -12.97
C GLY A 297 34.03 -1.93 -12.91
N TRP A 298 34.17 -0.64 -13.21
CA TRP A 298 35.42 0.10 -13.05
C TRP A 298 35.65 0.46 -11.58
N GLN A 299 36.83 0.15 -11.06
CA GLN A 299 37.26 0.58 -9.73
C GLN A 299 37.96 1.94 -9.82
N THR A 300 37.52 2.88 -8.99
CA THR A 300 38.21 4.14 -8.74
C THR A 300 39.17 3.94 -7.59
N ASN A 301 40.38 4.48 -7.73
CA ASN A 301 41.33 4.57 -6.62
C ASN A 301 41.12 5.97 -6.05
N ASP A 302 40.62 6.08 -4.82
CA ASP A 302 40.29 7.35 -4.14
C ASP A 302 41.56 8.10 -3.71
N GLY A 303 42.46 8.33 -4.68
CA GLY A 303 43.74 9.03 -4.53
C GLY A 303 43.73 10.45 -5.09
N PHE A 304 42.57 11.01 -5.41
CA PHE A 304 42.44 12.44 -5.67
C PHE A 304 42.08 13.15 -4.37
N LYS A 305 43.10 13.72 -3.71
CA LYS A 305 42.94 14.82 -2.76
C LYS A 305 42.77 16.12 -3.53
#